data_AF-A0A1S3FYF2-F1
#
_entry.id   AF-A0A1S3FYF2-F1
#
_cell.length_a   1.000
_cell.length_b   1.000
_cell.length_c   1.000
_cell.angle_alpha   90.00
_cell.angle_beta   90.00
_cell.angle_gamma   90.00
#
_symmetry.space_group_name_H-M   'P 1'
#
loop_
_entity.id
_entity.type
_entity.pdbx_description
1 polymer ?
#
loop_
_entity_poly.entity_id
_entity_poly.type
_entity_poly.pdbx_seq_one_letter_code
_entity_poly.pdbx_strand_id
1 'polypeptide(L)'
;MPPSAGEQRRALELSLALVNSSNVRAMMQELQAFLESCPPDLRADCASGILLAAERFAPTKRWHIDTILHVLTKAGTHVRDDAVANLTQLIGGAQELHAYSVRRLYSALAEDISQQPLVQVAAWCIGEYGDLLVEGNCEDTEPPQVEEEDILALLETVLQSHMSLPATRGYALTALMKLSTRLQGDNNRIRKVVSIYGSCLDVELQQRAVEYNTLFQKYDHMRAAILEKMPLVERGGARVEEEAKERQTAAQLLEEAAPAPPEPQASKLLDLLDLLDGTPGNTQHPPLLDPSPEGALVNLLDLPCVPLPPAPIPNLKVFEREGVQLNMSFIRPPETPSLLLITVTTTNSSGGDVTHFICQAAVPKSLQLQLQAPSGNTLPAQGGLPITQLFKILNPNKAPLRLKLRLTYNHLGHSVQEIFEVNNLPVETWQ
;
A
#
# COMPACT_ATOMS: atom_id res chain seq x y z
N MET A 1 32.13 -28.41 3.51
CA MET A 1 31.55 -27.54 4.56
C MET A 1 30.32 -26.88 3.96
N PRO A 2 29.17 -26.87 4.65
CA PRO A 2 28.05 -26.04 4.22
C PRO A 2 28.49 -24.56 4.22
N PRO A 3 28.05 -23.74 3.24
CA PRO A 3 28.39 -22.33 3.18
C PRO A 3 27.91 -21.59 4.44
N SER A 4 28.64 -20.57 4.87
CA SER A 4 28.25 -19.77 6.02
C SER A 4 26.98 -18.96 5.71
N ALA A 5 26.16 -18.67 6.72
CA ALA A 5 24.91 -17.94 6.54
C ALA A 5 25.09 -16.57 5.84
N GLY A 6 26.22 -15.91 6.06
CA GLY A 6 26.57 -14.65 5.39
C GLY A 6 26.91 -14.82 3.90
N GLU A 7 27.52 -15.92 3.51
CA GLU A 7 27.79 -16.25 2.09
C GLU A 7 26.49 -16.59 1.36
N GLN A 8 25.57 -17.31 2.01
CA GLN A 8 24.25 -17.62 1.46
C GLN A 8 23.41 -16.36 1.23
N ARG A 9 23.41 -15.40 2.16
CA ARG A 9 22.71 -14.11 1.98
C ARG A 9 23.24 -13.35 0.77
N ARG A 10 24.57 -13.20 0.65
CA ARG A 10 25.18 -12.48 -0.48
C ARG A 10 24.91 -13.19 -1.81
N ALA A 11 24.96 -14.53 -1.83
CA ALA A 11 24.64 -15.31 -3.01
C ALA A 11 23.18 -15.12 -3.43
N LEU A 12 22.23 -15.05 -2.48
CA LEU A 12 20.82 -14.77 -2.74
C LEU A 12 20.61 -13.35 -3.30
N GLU A 13 21.25 -12.33 -2.71
CA GLU A 13 21.17 -10.95 -3.20
C GLU A 13 21.70 -10.83 -4.64
N LEU A 14 22.84 -11.48 -4.92
CA LEU A 14 23.42 -11.52 -6.26
C LEU A 14 22.54 -12.28 -7.25
N SER A 15 21.99 -13.43 -6.86
CA SER A 15 21.13 -14.23 -7.76
C SER A 15 19.85 -13.49 -8.12
N LEU A 16 19.24 -12.77 -7.16
CA LEU A 16 18.08 -11.91 -7.39
C LEU A 16 18.42 -10.71 -8.29
N ALA A 17 19.60 -10.11 -8.12
CA ALA A 17 20.04 -8.99 -8.96
C ALA A 17 20.36 -9.41 -10.41
N LEU A 18 20.73 -10.67 -10.64
CA LEU A 18 21.03 -11.22 -11.96
C LEU A 18 19.79 -11.65 -12.76
N VAL A 19 18.60 -11.61 -12.16
CA VAL A 19 17.35 -11.96 -12.86
C VAL A 19 17.02 -10.92 -13.93
N ASN A 20 16.75 -11.39 -15.14
CA ASN A 20 16.35 -10.60 -16.29
C ASN A 20 15.28 -11.35 -17.11
N SER A 21 14.71 -10.70 -18.12
CA SER A 21 13.64 -11.27 -18.96
C SER A 21 14.05 -12.54 -19.73
N SER A 22 15.34 -12.75 -19.99
CA SER A 22 15.84 -13.93 -20.72
C SER A 22 16.08 -15.15 -19.83
N ASN A 23 16.47 -14.95 -18.57
CA ASN A 23 16.84 -16.04 -17.64
C ASN A 23 15.81 -16.27 -16.53
N VAL A 24 14.77 -15.44 -16.41
CA VAL A 24 13.77 -15.47 -15.33
C VAL A 24 13.18 -16.86 -15.10
N ARG A 25 12.85 -17.62 -16.17
CA ARG A 25 12.22 -18.94 -16.01
C ARG A 25 13.14 -19.94 -15.31
N ALA A 26 14.42 -19.99 -15.71
CA ALA A 26 15.39 -20.92 -15.14
C ALA A 26 15.83 -20.47 -13.74
N MET A 27 16.16 -19.18 -13.59
CA MET A 27 16.57 -18.61 -12.30
C MET A 27 15.47 -18.74 -11.25
N MET A 28 14.21 -18.54 -11.63
CA MET A 28 13.09 -18.65 -10.70
C MET A 28 12.88 -20.07 -10.19
N GLN A 29 13.11 -21.10 -11.02
CA GLN A 29 13.05 -22.49 -10.57
C GLN A 29 14.09 -22.80 -9.49
N GLU A 30 15.32 -22.31 -9.67
CA GLU A 30 16.40 -22.45 -8.67
C GLU A 30 16.08 -21.66 -7.40
N LEU A 31 15.54 -20.44 -7.51
CA LEU A 31 15.14 -19.63 -6.36
C LEU A 31 13.98 -20.26 -5.58
N GLN A 32 12.99 -20.85 -6.27
CA GLN A 32 11.90 -21.60 -5.65
C GLN A 32 12.40 -22.86 -4.94
N ALA A 33 13.30 -23.62 -5.57
CA ALA A 33 13.94 -24.78 -4.94
C ALA A 33 14.76 -24.37 -3.70
N PHE A 34 15.46 -23.23 -3.77
CA PHE A 34 16.16 -22.67 -2.62
C PHE A 34 15.19 -22.26 -1.51
N LEU A 35 14.04 -21.67 -1.83
CA LEU A 35 13.03 -21.26 -0.85
C LEU A 35 12.57 -22.43 0.05
N GLU A 36 12.41 -23.63 -0.52
CA GLU A 36 12.00 -24.83 0.24
C GLU A 36 13.03 -25.29 1.28
N SER A 37 14.32 -25.08 1.00
CA SER A 37 15.43 -25.45 1.90
C SER A 37 16.04 -24.25 2.63
N CYS A 38 15.43 -23.07 2.50
CA CYS A 38 15.96 -21.81 2.98
C CYS A 38 15.91 -21.73 4.51
N PRO A 39 16.99 -21.26 5.19
CA PRO A 39 16.96 -20.96 6.61
C PRO A 39 15.91 -19.87 6.92
N PRO A 40 15.27 -19.90 8.10
CA PRO A 40 14.17 -18.98 8.43
C PRO A 40 14.58 -17.50 8.33
N ASP A 41 15.82 -17.18 8.67
CA ASP A 41 16.36 -15.81 8.66
C ASP A 41 16.41 -15.18 7.26
N LEU A 42 16.49 -15.99 6.20
CA LEU A 42 16.55 -15.54 4.80
C LEU A 42 15.25 -15.78 4.04
N ARG A 43 14.29 -16.50 4.63
CA ARG A 43 13.06 -16.90 3.94
C ARG A 43 12.20 -15.72 3.53
N ALA A 44 12.09 -14.70 4.40
CA ALA A 44 11.37 -13.46 4.09
C ALA A 44 12.05 -12.68 2.95
N ASP A 45 13.39 -12.53 3.02
CA ASP A 45 14.19 -11.85 1.99
C ASP A 45 14.05 -12.56 0.64
N CYS A 46 14.13 -13.90 0.64
CA CYS A 46 13.99 -14.74 -0.55
C CYS A 46 12.58 -14.65 -1.16
N ALA A 47 11.53 -14.80 -0.35
CA ALA A 47 10.14 -14.67 -0.80
C ALA A 47 9.87 -13.28 -1.39
N SER A 48 10.30 -12.22 -0.71
CA SER A 48 10.16 -10.85 -1.20
C SER A 48 10.90 -10.62 -2.52
N GLY A 49 12.13 -11.14 -2.64
CA GLY A 49 12.92 -11.07 -3.87
C GLY A 49 12.26 -11.79 -5.04
N ILE A 50 11.74 -13.00 -4.82
CA ILE A 50 11.00 -13.77 -5.83
C ILE A 50 9.78 -13.00 -6.32
N LEU A 51 8.98 -12.43 -5.40
CA LEU A 51 7.79 -11.67 -5.75
C LEU A 51 8.14 -10.42 -6.58
N LEU A 52 9.17 -9.67 -6.17
CA LEU A 52 9.63 -8.49 -6.91
C LEU A 52 10.17 -8.83 -8.31
N ALA A 53 10.90 -9.94 -8.43
CA ALA A 53 11.40 -10.40 -9.72
C ALA A 53 10.26 -10.89 -10.64
N ALA A 54 9.26 -11.59 -10.09
CA ALA A 54 8.07 -12.00 -10.81
C ALA A 54 7.25 -10.78 -11.28
N GLU A 55 7.10 -9.75 -10.45
CA GLU A 55 6.40 -8.52 -10.81
C GLU A 55 7.02 -7.80 -12.01
N ARG A 56 8.35 -7.85 -12.17
CA ARG A 56 9.06 -7.14 -13.25
C ARG A 56 9.28 -7.95 -14.51
N PHE A 57 9.52 -9.26 -14.37
CA PHE A 57 10.03 -10.08 -15.47
C PHE A 57 9.11 -11.24 -15.84
N ALA A 58 7.90 -11.34 -15.29
CA ALA A 58 6.97 -12.41 -15.63
C ALA A 58 6.69 -12.48 -17.15
N PRO A 59 6.88 -13.64 -17.80
CA PRO A 59 6.63 -13.80 -19.23
C PRO A 59 5.14 -13.88 -19.57
N THR A 60 4.31 -14.45 -18.67
CA THR A 60 2.86 -14.57 -18.83
C THR A 60 2.16 -14.34 -17.49
N LYS A 61 0.91 -13.85 -17.52
CA LYS A 61 0.09 -13.68 -16.31
C LYS A 61 -0.10 -15.00 -15.55
N ARG A 62 -0.29 -16.11 -16.28
CA ARG A 62 -0.42 -17.45 -15.69
C ARG A 62 0.83 -17.85 -14.91
N TRP A 63 2.01 -17.71 -15.52
CA TRP A 63 3.27 -18.01 -14.85
C TRP A 63 3.48 -17.11 -13.62
N HIS A 64 3.06 -15.85 -13.70
CA HIS A 64 3.11 -14.92 -12.58
C HIS A 64 2.24 -15.40 -11.41
N ILE A 65 0.97 -15.75 -11.68
CA ILE A 65 0.04 -16.29 -10.68
C ILE A 65 0.61 -17.57 -10.04
N ASP A 66 1.13 -18.48 -10.85
CA ASP A 66 1.73 -19.74 -10.36
C ASP A 66 2.94 -19.51 -9.46
N THR A 67 3.78 -18.54 -9.81
CA THR A 67 4.97 -18.18 -9.03
C THR A 67 4.57 -17.61 -7.68
N ILE A 68 3.62 -16.68 -7.64
CA ILE A 68 3.15 -16.10 -6.37
C ILE A 68 2.45 -17.16 -5.53
N LEU A 69 1.59 -17.99 -6.13
CA LEU A 69 0.90 -19.07 -5.42
C LEU A 69 1.89 -20.03 -4.77
N HIS A 70 2.96 -20.42 -5.47
CA HIS A 70 4.02 -21.26 -4.90
C HIS A 70 4.73 -20.59 -3.71
N VAL A 71 5.01 -19.29 -3.80
CA VAL A 71 5.59 -18.55 -2.66
C VAL A 71 4.64 -18.51 -1.47
N LEU A 72 3.33 -18.29 -1.70
CA LEU A 72 2.33 -18.26 -0.65
C LEU A 72 2.16 -19.62 0.05
N THR A 73 2.26 -20.74 -0.68
CA THR A 73 2.17 -22.08 -0.08
C THR A 73 3.44 -22.47 0.68
N LYS A 74 4.63 -22.08 0.22
CA LYS A 74 5.91 -22.48 0.84
C LYS A 74 6.43 -21.54 1.92
N ALA A 75 6.29 -20.23 1.74
CA ALA A 75 6.81 -19.22 2.67
C ALA A 75 5.74 -18.58 3.56
N GLY A 76 4.48 -18.57 3.11
CA GLY A 76 3.26 -18.04 3.75
C GLY A 76 3.46 -17.01 4.85
N THR A 77 3.71 -17.42 6.10
CA THR A 77 3.90 -16.50 7.25
C THR A 77 5.05 -15.49 7.13
N HIS A 78 6.03 -15.74 6.26
CA HIS A 78 7.20 -14.87 6.05
C HIS A 78 7.03 -13.95 4.83
N VAL A 79 5.87 -14.00 4.18
CA VAL A 79 5.57 -13.18 3.01
C VAL A 79 5.15 -11.78 3.45
N ARG A 80 5.57 -10.78 2.67
CA ARG A 80 5.22 -9.37 2.82
C ARG A 80 3.70 -9.11 2.76
N ASP A 81 3.21 -8.16 3.56
CA ASP A 81 1.78 -7.88 3.73
C ASP A 81 1.07 -7.43 2.43
N ASP A 82 1.79 -6.79 1.52
CA ASP A 82 1.28 -6.34 0.21
C ASP A 82 1.11 -7.47 -0.81
N ALA A 83 1.66 -8.68 -0.57
CA ALA A 83 1.57 -9.79 -1.51
C ALA A 83 0.11 -10.23 -1.75
N VAL A 84 -0.73 -10.17 -0.72
CA VAL A 84 -2.17 -10.49 -0.81
C VAL A 84 -2.85 -9.53 -1.78
N ALA A 85 -2.67 -8.23 -1.58
CA ALA A 85 -3.26 -7.20 -2.44
C ALA A 85 -2.74 -7.29 -3.89
N ASN A 86 -1.43 -7.49 -4.08
CA ASN A 86 -0.82 -7.60 -5.39
C ASN A 86 -1.35 -8.83 -6.17
N LEU A 87 -1.48 -9.98 -5.52
CA LEU A 87 -2.03 -11.18 -6.16
C LEU A 87 -3.53 -11.02 -6.47
N THR A 88 -4.31 -10.51 -5.53
CA THR A 88 -5.74 -10.22 -5.75
C THR A 88 -5.95 -9.28 -6.93
N GLN A 89 -5.14 -8.23 -7.06
CA GLN A 89 -5.19 -7.31 -8.19
C GLN A 89 -4.77 -7.99 -9.51
N LEU A 90 -3.70 -8.79 -9.49
CA LEU A 90 -3.23 -9.53 -10.67
C LEU A 90 -4.30 -10.50 -11.18
N ILE A 91 -4.96 -11.22 -10.29
CA ILE A 91 -6.06 -12.14 -10.63
C ILE A 91 -7.24 -11.35 -11.19
N GLY A 92 -7.65 -10.25 -10.54
CA GLY A 92 -8.75 -9.41 -11.05
C GLY A 92 -8.51 -8.87 -12.47
N GLY A 93 -7.27 -8.53 -12.81
CA GLY A 93 -6.89 -8.09 -14.16
C GLY A 93 -6.74 -9.20 -15.20
N ALA A 94 -6.95 -10.47 -14.83
CA ALA A 94 -6.74 -11.65 -15.68
C ALA A 94 -8.03 -12.47 -15.80
N GLN A 95 -9.05 -11.89 -16.43
CA GLN A 95 -10.39 -12.49 -16.56
C GLN A 95 -10.36 -13.90 -17.17
N GLU A 96 -9.48 -14.10 -18.14
CA GLU A 96 -9.22 -15.37 -18.81
C GLU A 96 -8.67 -16.47 -17.89
N LEU A 97 -8.08 -16.11 -16.74
CA LEU A 97 -7.48 -17.03 -15.79
C LEU A 97 -8.27 -17.18 -14.48
N HIS A 98 -9.47 -16.60 -14.37
CA HIS A 98 -10.26 -16.67 -13.13
C HIS A 98 -10.60 -18.12 -12.74
N ALA A 99 -11.15 -18.92 -13.67
CA ALA A 99 -11.51 -20.31 -13.40
C ALA A 99 -10.29 -21.14 -12.97
N TYR A 100 -9.16 -20.95 -13.64
CA TYR A 100 -7.89 -21.60 -13.31
C TYR A 100 -7.38 -21.21 -11.91
N SER A 101 -7.34 -19.91 -11.62
CA SER A 101 -6.77 -19.37 -10.38
C SER A 101 -7.58 -19.81 -9.16
N VAL A 102 -8.91 -19.77 -9.27
CA VAL A 102 -9.82 -20.14 -8.18
C VAL A 102 -9.70 -21.62 -7.86
N ARG A 103 -9.62 -22.48 -8.87
CA ARG A 103 -9.44 -23.93 -8.67
C ARG A 103 -8.10 -24.25 -8.00
N ARG A 104 -7.02 -23.64 -8.46
CA ARG A 104 -5.68 -23.80 -7.87
C ARG A 104 -5.64 -23.32 -6.42
N LEU A 105 -6.25 -22.17 -6.13
CA LEU A 105 -6.36 -21.62 -4.78
C LEU A 105 -7.25 -22.48 -3.87
N TYR A 106 -8.35 -23.02 -4.39
CA TYR A 106 -9.22 -23.94 -3.67
C TYR A 106 -8.48 -25.23 -3.28
N SER A 107 -7.78 -25.86 -4.22
CA SER A 107 -6.96 -27.04 -3.94
C SER A 107 -5.87 -26.76 -2.92
N ALA A 108 -5.15 -25.64 -3.05
CA ALA A 108 -4.11 -25.25 -2.10
C ALA A 108 -4.68 -24.97 -0.69
N LEU A 109 -5.86 -24.34 -0.60
CA LEU A 109 -6.55 -24.10 0.66
C LEU A 109 -7.05 -25.39 1.32
N ALA A 110 -7.49 -26.36 0.53
CA ALA A 110 -7.94 -27.66 1.03
C ALA A 110 -6.79 -28.50 1.60
N GLU A 111 -5.55 -28.29 1.11
CA GLU A 111 -4.35 -28.95 1.63
C GLU A 111 -3.86 -28.34 2.94
N ASP A 112 -3.75 -27.00 3.02
CA ASP A 112 -3.22 -26.32 4.19
C ASP A 112 -3.89 -24.95 4.45
N ILE A 113 -4.53 -24.84 5.61
CA ILE A 113 -5.18 -23.61 6.10
C ILE A 113 -4.28 -22.78 7.04
N SER A 114 -3.06 -23.24 7.33
CA SER A 114 -2.16 -22.59 8.29
C SER A 114 -1.59 -21.27 7.74
N GLN A 115 -1.34 -21.21 6.42
CA GLN A 115 -0.73 -20.08 5.75
C GLN A 115 -1.72 -18.93 5.55
N GLN A 116 -1.73 -17.96 6.47
CA GLN A 116 -2.73 -16.89 6.50
C GLN A 116 -2.84 -16.08 5.19
N PRO A 117 -1.74 -15.63 4.55
CA PRO A 117 -1.84 -14.88 3.30
C PRO A 117 -2.45 -15.69 2.15
N LEU A 118 -2.16 -16.99 2.08
CA LEU A 118 -2.77 -17.90 1.12
C LEU A 118 -4.28 -17.99 1.34
N VAL A 119 -4.71 -18.19 2.59
CA VAL A 119 -6.13 -18.31 2.94
C VAL A 119 -6.89 -17.02 2.63
N GLN A 120 -6.29 -15.86 2.84
CA GLN A 120 -6.91 -14.57 2.53
C GLN A 120 -7.18 -14.41 1.02
N VAL A 121 -6.17 -14.68 0.18
CA VAL A 121 -6.34 -14.62 -1.28
C VAL A 121 -7.33 -15.67 -1.76
N ALA A 122 -7.24 -16.90 -1.24
CA ALA A 122 -8.13 -18.00 -1.60
C ALA A 122 -9.59 -17.67 -1.23
N ALA A 123 -9.85 -17.22 0.00
CA ALA A 123 -11.19 -16.84 0.44
C ALA A 123 -11.77 -15.70 -0.41
N TRP A 124 -10.97 -14.67 -0.74
CA TRP A 124 -11.41 -13.61 -1.64
C TRP A 124 -11.76 -14.14 -3.03
N CYS A 125 -10.91 -14.97 -3.63
CA CYS A 125 -11.13 -15.53 -4.97
C CYS A 125 -12.35 -16.45 -5.02
N ILE A 126 -12.53 -17.32 -4.02
CA ILE A 126 -13.72 -18.18 -3.88
C ILE A 126 -14.97 -17.32 -3.74
N GLY A 127 -14.90 -16.24 -2.95
CA GLY A 127 -16.00 -15.30 -2.80
C GLY A 127 -16.38 -14.59 -4.09
N GLU A 128 -15.41 -14.18 -4.92
CA GLU A 128 -15.68 -13.45 -6.17
C GLU A 128 -16.09 -14.34 -7.35
N TYR A 129 -15.48 -15.51 -7.46
CA TYR A 129 -15.53 -16.37 -8.65
C TYR A 129 -15.96 -17.80 -8.33
N GLY A 130 -16.69 -18.00 -7.23
CA GLY A 130 -17.22 -19.31 -6.82
C GLY A 130 -18.20 -19.93 -7.81
N ASP A 131 -18.84 -19.10 -8.65
CA ASP A 131 -19.65 -19.53 -9.81
C ASP A 131 -18.82 -20.38 -10.78
N LEU A 132 -17.63 -19.89 -11.17
CA LEU A 132 -16.72 -20.57 -12.10
C LEU A 132 -16.14 -21.87 -11.55
N LEU A 133 -16.09 -22.02 -10.22
CA LEU A 133 -15.59 -23.23 -9.57
C LEU A 133 -16.57 -24.40 -9.78
N VAL A 134 -17.87 -24.13 -9.69
CA VAL A 134 -18.96 -25.12 -9.83
C VAL A 134 -19.24 -25.46 -11.30
N GLU A 135 -19.11 -24.47 -12.20
CA GLU A 135 -19.35 -24.66 -13.65
C GLU A 135 -18.36 -25.61 -14.34
N GLY A 136 -17.24 -25.97 -13.70
CA GLY A 136 -16.36 -27.05 -14.16
C GLY A 136 -15.47 -26.73 -15.37
N ASN A 137 -15.72 -25.66 -16.12
CA ASN A 137 -14.97 -25.28 -17.33
C ASN A 137 -13.54 -24.81 -17.02
N CYS A 138 -12.58 -25.73 -16.99
CA CYS A 138 -11.16 -25.37 -17.08
C CYS A 138 -10.44 -26.41 -17.95
N GLU A 139 -9.65 -25.94 -18.91
CA GLU A 139 -9.09 -26.78 -19.99
C GLU A 139 -7.96 -27.74 -19.56
N ASP A 140 -7.36 -27.56 -18.36
CA ASP A 140 -6.04 -28.15 -18.06
C ASP A 140 -5.97 -29.15 -16.89
N THR A 141 -7.06 -29.51 -16.23
CA THR A 141 -7.04 -30.48 -15.12
C THR A 141 -8.36 -31.21 -15.04
N GLU A 142 -8.34 -32.55 -15.04
CA GLU A 142 -9.53 -33.39 -14.79
C GLU A 142 -10.27 -32.81 -13.58
N PRO A 143 -11.48 -32.26 -13.75
CA PRO A 143 -12.08 -31.49 -12.69
C PRO A 143 -12.53 -32.46 -11.59
N PRO A 144 -11.98 -32.39 -10.35
CA PRO A 144 -12.74 -32.88 -9.22
C PRO A 144 -14.06 -32.09 -9.25
N GLN A 145 -15.19 -32.79 -9.25
CA GLN A 145 -16.49 -32.14 -9.11
C GLN A 145 -16.51 -31.52 -7.71
N VAL A 146 -16.33 -30.20 -7.64
CA VAL A 146 -16.42 -29.47 -6.38
C VAL A 146 -17.88 -29.12 -6.19
N GLU A 147 -18.51 -29.73 -5.19
CA GLU A 147 -19.89 -29.42 -4.84
C GLU A 147 -19.97 -28.10 -4.07
N GLU A 148 -21.11 -27.41 -4.18
CA GLU A 148 -21.35 -26.16 -3.43
C GLU A 148 -21.19 -26.36 -1.91
N GLU A 149 -21.55 -27.55 -1.42
CA GLU A 149 -21.47 -27.90 0.00
C GLU A 149 -20.03 -28.00 0.51
N ASP A 150 -19.11 -28.49 -0.31
CA ASP A 150 -17.70 -28.64 0.03
C ASP A 150 -17.02 -27.26 0.16
N ILE A 151 -17.39 -26.32 -0.72
CA ILE A 151 -16.91 -24.93 -0.68
C ILE A 151 -17.32 -24.28 0.64
N LEU A 152 -18.58 -24.44 1.04
CA LEU A 152 -19.09 -23.89 2.30
C LEU A 152 -18.42 -24.56 3.50
N ALA A 153 -18.23 -25.88 3.48
CA ALA A 153 -17.57 -26.62 4.56
C ALA A 153 -16.11 -26.19 4.73
N LEU A 154 -15.39 -25.91 3.64
CA LEU A 154 -14.01 -25.43 3.69
C LEU A 154 -13.93 -24.02 4.33
N LEU A 155 -14.80 -23.10 3.93
CA LEU A 155 -14.85 -21.76 4.54
C LEU A 155 -15.31 -21.79 6.00
N GLU A 156 -16.23 -22.67 6.37
CA GLU A 156 -16.61 -22.91 7.77
C GLU A 156 -15.42 -23.43 8.59
N THR A 157 -14.60 -24.32 8.02
CA THR A 157 -13.37 -24.82 8.66
C THR A 157 -12.37 -23.70 8.90
N VAL A 158 -12.18 -22.79 7.93
CA VAL A 158 -11.33 -21.59 8.09
C VAL A 158 -11.87 -20.69 9.21
N LEU A 159 -13.18 -20.47 9.28
CA LEU A 159 -13.79 -19.64 10.33
C LEU A 159 -13.62 -20.24 11.73
N GLN A 160 -13.81 -21.56 11.88
CA GLN A 160 -13.73 -22.26 13.16
C GLN A 160 -12.29 -22.53 13.62
N SER A 161 -11.33 -22.57 12.69
CA SER A 161 -9.92 -22.82 13.02
C SER A 161 -9.35 -21.75 13.96
N HIS A 162 -8.66 -22.19 15.00
CA HIS A 162 -7.95 -21.34 15.95
C HIS A 162 -6.71 -20.67 15.34
N MET A 163 -6.19 -21.20 14.22
CA MET A 163 -5.03 -20.64 13.51
C MET A 163 -5.40 -19.43 12.65
N SER A 164 -6.69 -19.24 12.35
CA SER A 164 -7.17 -18.12 11.56
C SER A 164 -7.08 -16.81 12.32
N LEU A 165 -6.43 -15.81 11.70
CA LEU A 165 -6.39 -14.44 12.21
C LEU A 165 -7.76 -13.75 12.01
N PRO A 166 -8.09 -12.71 12.81
CA PRO A 166 -9.34 -11.96 12.64
C PRO A 166 -9.54 -11.41 11.22
N ALA A 167 -8.47 -10.89 10.59
CA ALA A 167 -8.50 -10.43 9.20
C ALA A 167 -8.90 -11.57 8.23
N THR A 168 -8.30 -12.76 8.38
CA THR A 168 -8.60 -13.94 7.56
C THR A 168 -10.05 -14.40 7.74
N ARG A 169 -10.57 -14.37 8.97
CA ARG A 169 -11.99 -14.64 9.23
C ARG A 169 -12.89 -13.58 8.57
N GLY A 170 -12.46 -12.33 8.48
CA GLY A 170 -13.18 -11.26 7.79
C GLY A 170 -13.29 -11.51 6.28
N TYR A 171 -12.21 -11.99 5.65
CA TYR A 171 -12.22 -12.44 4.26
C TYR A 171 -13.18 -13.62 4.06
N ALA A 172 -13.10 -14.64 4.90
CA ALA A 172 -13.98 -15.81 4.81
C ALA A 172 -15.46 -15.45 5.03
N LEU A 173 -15.78 -14.60 5.99
CA LEU A 173 -17.17 -14.16 6.26
C LEU A 173 -17.74 -13.35 5.09
N THR A 174 -16.92 -12.47 4.49
CA THR A 174 -17.30 -11.71 3.29
C THR A 174 -17.45 -12.61 2.07
N ALA A 175 -16.58 -13.62 1.93
CA ALA A 175 -16.68 -14.62 0.89
C ALA A 175 -17.97 -15.42 1.00
N LEU A 176 -18.35 -15.89 2.20
CA LEU A 176 -19.63 -16.56 2.44
C LEU A 176 -20.82 -15.66 2.06
N MET A 177 -20.78 -14.38 2.42
CA MET A 177 -21.82 -13.44 2.02
C MET A 177 -21.89 -13.31 0.48
N LYS A 178 -20.76 -13.21 -0.20
CA LYS A 178 -20.70 -13.16 -1.67
C LYS A 178 -21.17 -14.45 -2.36
N LEU A 179 -20.86 -15.60 -1.78
CA LEU A 179 -21.33 -16.90 -2.28
C LEU A 179 -22.85 -17.03 -2.20
N SER A 180 -23.46 -16.34 -1.24
CA SER A 180 -24.92 -16.39 -1.06
C SER A 180 -25.71 -15.85 -2.27
N THR A 181 -25.09 -15.04 -3.13
CA THR A 181 -25.67 -14.56 -4.40
C THR A 181 -25.17 -15.29 -5.64
N ARG A 182 -24.00 -15.95 -5.54
CA ARG A 182 -23.33 -16.60 -6.68
C ARG A 182 -23.74 -18.06 -6.82
N LEU A 183 -23.95 -18.75 -5.70
CA LEU A 183 -24.41 -20.13 -5.66
C LEU A 183 -25.94 -20.17 -5.69
N GLN A 184 -26.50 -21.16 -6.40
CA GLN A 184 -27.97 -21.31 -6.50
C GLN A 184 -28.55 -22.16 -5.35
N GLY A 185 -27.72 -22.62 -4.42
CA GLY A 185 -28.11 -23.43 -3.28
C GLY A 185 -28.86 -22.69 -2.15
N ASP A 186 -29.26 -23.48 -1.15
CA ASP A 186 -29.96 -22.98 0.03
C ASP A 186 -29.02 -22.17 0.95
N ASN A 187 -29.32 -20.88 1.06
CA ASN A 187 -28.57 -19.91 1.86
C ASN A 187 -28.73 -20.08 3.38
N ASN A 188 -29.53 -21.05 3.85
CA ASN A 188 -29.76 -21.29 5.27
C ASN A 188 -28.48 -21.61 6.06
N ARG A 189 -27.52 -22.35 5.48
CA ARG A 189 -26.21 -22.61 6.13
C ARG A 189 -25.44 -21.32 6.33
N ILE A 190 -25.29 -20.50 5.28
CA ILE A 190 -24.60 -19.21 5.34
C ILE A 190 -25.27 -18.29 6.37
N ARG A 191 -26.60 -18.20 6.35
CA ARG A 191 -27.38 -17.41 7.33
C ARG A 191 -27.10 -17.85 8.77
N LYS A 192 -27.02 -19.16 9.03
CA LYS A 192 -26.71 -19.69 10.37
C LYS A 192 -25.30 -19.30 10.82
N VAL A 193 -24.31 -19.41 9.95
CA VAL A 193 -22.92 -19.02 10.25
C VAL A 193 -22.83 -17.53 10.54
N VAL A 194 -23.41 -16.68 9.70
CA VAL A 194 -23.44 -15.22 9.90
C VAL A 194 -24.16 -14.84 11.20
N SER A 195 -25.23 -15.54 11.57
CA SER A 195 -25.94 -15.33 12.84
C SER A 195 -25.05 -15.59 14.06
N ILE A 196 -24.26 -16.68 14.05
CA ILE A 196 -23.33 -17.02 15.13
C ILE A 196 -22.26 -15.94 15.31
N TYR A 197 -21.76 -15.37 14.20
CA TYR A 197 -20.75 -14.31 14.25
C TYR A 197 -21.29 -12.94 14.71
N GLY A 198 -22.61 -12.76 14.82
CA GLY A 198 -23.23 -11.53 15.35
C GLY A 198 -22.93 -11.25 16.82
N SER A 199 -22.45 -12.25 17.56
CA SER A 199 -22.00 -12.13 18.96
C SER A 199 -20.49 -12.36 19.10
N CYS A 200 -19.71 -12.16 18.04
CA CYS A 200 -18.25 -12.28 18.10
C CYS A 200 -17.64 -11.19 19.00
N LEU A 201 -16.52 -11.50 19.66
CA LEU A 201 -15.77 -10.53 20.47
C LEU A 201 -15.01 -9.51 19.63
N ASP A 202 -14.67 -9.87 18.39
CA ASP A 202 -13.99 -8.98 17.46
C ASP A 202 -15.00 -8.01 16.83
N VAL A 203 -14.76 -6.71 17.02
CA VAL A 203 -15.69 -5.64 16.63
C VAL A 203 -15.94 -5.62 15.12
N GLU A 204 -14.89 -5.84 14.32
CA GLU A 204 -14.96 -5.85 12.86
C GLU A 204 -15.75 -7.04 12.33
N LEU A 205 -15.53 -8.24 12.90
CA LEU A 205 -16.31 -9.44 12.54
C LEU A 205 -17.76 -9.32 12.99
N GLN A 206 -17.99 -8.79 14.20
CA GLN A 206 -19.32 -8.58 14.75
C GLN A 206 -20.12 -7.60 13.89
N GLN A 207 -19.53 -6.45 13.54
CA GLN A 207 -20.17 -5.44 12.70
C GLN A 207 -20.59 -6.03 11.35
N ARG A 208 -19.66 -6.68 10.64
CA ARG A 208 -19.96 -7.35 9.37
C ARG A 208 -21.11 -8.33 9.51
N ALA A 209 -21.08 -9.20 10.53
CA ALA A 209 -22.12 -10.20 10.75
C ALA A 209 -23.50 -9.58 11.02
N VAL A 210 -23.59 -8.50 11.78
CA VAL A 210 -24.86 -7.82 12.08
C VAL A 210 -25.43 -7.11 10.84
N GLU A 211 -24.59 -6.43 10.07
CA GLU A 211 -24.97 -5.81 8.79
C GLU A 211 -25.46 -6.86 7.78
N TYR A 212 -24.71 -7.97 7.68
CA TYR A 212 -25.05 -9.12 6.85
C TYR A 212 -26.37 -9.79 7.26
N ASN A 213 -26.62 -9.97 8.56
CA ASN A 213 -27.91 -10.47 9.05
C ASN A 213 -29.06 -9.53 8.69
N THR A 214 -28.84 -8.22 8.76
CA THR A 214 -29.84 -7.22 8.38
C THR A 214 -30.18 -7.33 6.89
N LEU A 215 -29.17 -7.54 6.04
CA LEU A 215 -29.34 -7.78 4.61
C LEU A 215 -30.21 -9.03 4.35
N PHE A 216 -29.91 -10.15 5.02
CA PHE A 216 -30.65 -11.41 4.90
C PHE A 216 -32.11 -11.36 5.41
N GLN A 217 -32.43 -10.46 6.34
CA GLN A 217 -33.76 -10.38 6.96
C GLN A 217 -34.65 -9.33 6.29
N LYS A 218 -34.13 -8.12 6.04
CA LYS A 218 -34.93 -6.97 5.58
C LYS A 218 -34.75 -6.66 4.10
N TYR A 219 -33.57 -6.95 3.56
CA TYR A 219 -33.13 -6.42 2.27
C TYR A 219 -32.62 -7.51 1.33
N ASP A 220 -33.21 -8.70 1.39
CA ASP A 220 -32.77 -9.85 0.59
C ASP A 220 -32.83 -9.55 -0.92
N HIS A 221 -33.84 -8.79 -1.36
CA HIS A 221 -33.99 -8.33 -2.74
C HIS A 221 -32.86 -7.41 -3.24
N MET A 222 -32.14 -6.71 -2.34
CA MET A 222 -31.01 -5.85 -2.71
C MET A 222 -29.66 -6.57 -2.66
N ARG A 223 -29.62 -7.78 -2.08
CA ARG A 223 -28.38 -8.52 -1.83
C ARG A 223 -27.60 -8.80 -3.12
N ALA A 224 -28.28 -9.20 -4.19
CA ALA A 224 -27.65 -9.45 -5.49
C ALA A 224 -26.98 -8.20 -6.08
N ALA A 225 -27.66 -7.04 -6.01
CA ALA A 225 -27.15 -5.78 -6.56
C ALA A 225 -25.96 -5.22 -5.74
N ILE A 226 -25.97 -5.38 -4.42
CA ILE A 226 -24.89 -4.88 -3.54
C ILE A 226 -23.64 -5.76 -3.65
N LEU A 227 -23.80 -7.06 -3.90
CA LEU A 227 -22.71 -8.04 -3.90
C LEU A 227 -22.23 -8.42 -5.31
N GLU A 228 -22.44 -7.54 -6.30
CA GLU A 228 -21.87 -7.65 -7.63
C GLU A 228 -20.33 -7.71 -7.60
N LYS A 229 -19.74 -8.18 -8.71
CA LYS A 229 -18.28 -8.32 -8.82
C LYS A 229 -17.61 -6.95 -8.71
N MET A 230 -16.53 -6.88 -7.93
CA MET A 230 -15.81 -5.64 -7.69
C MET A 230 -15.24 -5.05 -9.00
N PRO A 231 -15.35 -3.72 -9.22
CA PRO A 231 -14.67 -3.07 -10.33
C PRO A 231 -13.16 -3.24 -10.27
N LEU A 232 -12.52 -3.36 -11.43
CA LEU A 232 -11.07 -3.51 -11.52
C LEU A 232 -10.37 -2.18 -11.20
N VAL A 233 -9.49 -2.19 -10.20
CA VAL A 233 -8.59 -1.08 -9.93
C VAL A 233 -7.39 -1.20 -10.87
N GLU A 234 -7.35 -0.40 -11.92
CA GLU A 234 -6.20 -0.35 -12.82
C GLU A 234 -4.96 0.14 -12.06
N ARG A 235 -3.89 -0.65 -12.04
CA ARG A 235 -2.56 -0.20 -11.61
C ARG A 235 -2.14 0.84 -12.65
N GLY A 236 -2.28 2.13 -12.31
CA GLY A 236 -2.29 3.26 -13.23
C GLY A 236 -1.45 3.07 -14.51
N GLY A 237 -2.06 3.33 -15.66
CA GLY A 237 -1.54 3.08 -17.01
C GLY A 237 -0.14 3.63 -17.36
N ALA A 238 0.52 4.33 -16.44
CA ALA A 238 1.89 4.80 -16.59
C ALA A 238 2.95 3.68 -16.61
N ARG A 239 2.75 2.55 -15.89
CA ARG A 239 3.77 1.48 -15.83
C ARG A 239 3.84 0.64 -17.12
N VAL A 240 2.70 0.40 -17.76
CA VAL A 240 2.66 -0.38 -19.01
C VAL A 240 3.23 0.44 -20.18
N GLU A 241 3.03 1.76 -20.17
CA GLU A 241 3.68 2.66 -21.14
C GLU A 241 5.19 2.79 -20.91
N GLU A 242 5.67 2.78 -19.66
CA GLU A 242 7.11 2.76 -19.37
C GLU A 242 7.78 1.45 -19.80
N GLU A 243 7.16 0.29 -19.56
CA GLU A 243 7.71 -1.01 -20.00
C GLU A 243 7.69 -1.18 -21.52
N ALA A 244 6.67 -0.65 -22.21
CA ALA A 244 6.63 -0.61 -23.67
C ALA A 244 7.69 0.34 -24.25
N LYS A 245 7.93 1.48 -23.58
CA LYS A 245 9.02 2.40 -23.92
C LYS A 245 10.37 1.76 -23.67
N GLU A 246 10.64 1.14 -22.53
CA GLU A 246 11.91 0.46 -22.24
C GLU A 246 12.25 -0.64 -23.26
N ARG A 247 11.25 -1.41 -23.72
CA ARG A 247 11.45 -2.41 -24.78
C ARG A 247 11.77 -1.79 -26.14
N GLN A 248 11.19 -0.64 -26.47
CA GLN A 248 11.50 0.11 -27.68
C GLN A 248 12.87 0.80 -27.59
N THR A 249 13.23 1.35 -26.43
CA THR A 249 14.55 1.97 -26.19
C THR A 249 15.66 0.93 -26.23
N ALA A 250 15.45 -0.28 -25.68
CA ALA A 250 16.43 -1.37 -25.74
C ALA A 250 16.66 -1.89 -27.18
N ALA A 251 15.63 -1.87 -28.03
CA ALA A 251 15.78 -2.20 -29.44
C ALA A 251 16.53 -1.10 -30.21
N GLN A 252 16.31 0.18 -29.89
CA GLN A 252 17.00 1.31 -30.51
C GLN A 252 18.48 1.42 -30.09
N LEU A 253 18.83 1.05 -28.84
CA LEU A 253 20.21 1.10 -28.33
C LEU A 253 21.14 0.03 -28.94
N LEU A 254 20.61 -1.01 -29.59
CA LEU A 254 21.41 -2.02 -30.28
C LEU A 254 21.78 -1.62 -31.73
N GLU A 255 21.10 -0.62 -32.29
CA GLU A 255 21.26 -0.21 -33.69
C GLU A 255 22.17 1.02 -33.85
N GLU A 256 22.39 1.79 -32.78
CA GLU A 256 23.13 3.06 -32.80
C GLU A 256 24.56 2.91 -32.21
N ALA A 257 25.37 2.06 -32.84
CA ALA A 257 26.80 1.91 -32.53
C ALA A 257 27.69 2.54 -33.63
N ALA A 258 27.70 3.88 -33.74
CA ALA A 258 28.78 4.67 -34.37
C ALA A 258 28.64 6.18 -34.02
N PRO A 259 29.73 6.99 -33.96
CA PRO A 259 29.79 8.12 -33.01
C PRO A 259 29.70 9.55 -33.58
N ALA A 260 29.33 10.47 -32.66
CA ALA A 260 29.58 11.93 -32.54
C ALA A 260 28.46 12.92 -32.98
N PRO A 261 28.37 14.16 -32.43
CA PRO A 261 28.81 14.74 -31.14
C PRO A 261 27.64 15.43 -30.34
N PRO A 262 27.86 15.97 -29.12
CA PRO A 262 26.79 16.23 -28.14
C PRO A 262 26.33 17.70 -28.03
N GLU A 263 25.03 17.93 -27.84
CA GLU A 263 24.50 19.14 -27.19
C GLU A 263 23.43 18.77 -26.14
N PRO A 264 23.41 19.42 -24.95
CA PRO A 264 22.72 18.89 -23.77
C PRO A 264 21.45 19.69 -23.42
N GLN A 265 20.31 19.03 -23.27
CA GLN A 265 19.13 19.62 -22.62
C GLN A 265 18.42 18.59 -21.71
N ALA A 266 18.92 18.46 -20.47
CA ALA A 266 18.17 17.93 -19.33
C ALA A 266 18.92 18.23 -18.01
N SER A 267 19.01 19.50 -17.63
CA SER A 267 19.67 19.91 -16.38
C SER A 267 18.95 21.11 -15.77
N LYS A 268 17.77 20.89 -15.18
CA LYS A 268 17.06 21.90 -14.36
C LYS A 268 16.44 21.39 -13.05
N LEU A 269 16.67 20.14 -12.66
CA LEU A 269 16.28 19.63 -11.34
C LEU A 269 17.45 19.36 -10.40
N LEU A 270 18.69 19.33 -10.93
CA LEU A 270 19.90 19.18 -10.11
C LEU A 270 20.34 20.50 -9.45
N ASP A 271 19.94 21.66 -10.01
CA ASP A 271 20.30 23.00 -9.50
C ASP A 271 19.63 23.37 -8.17
N LEU A 272 18.56 22.68 -7.75
CA LEU A 272 17.88 22.99 -6.49
C LEU A 272 18.51 22.31 -5.26
N LEU A 273 19.32 21.28 -5.46
CA LEU A 273 20.03 20.59 -4.38
C LEU A 273 21.40 21.22 -4.06
N ASP A 274 21.96 22.00 -4.99
CA ASP A 274 23.33 22.54 -4.88
C ASP A 274 23.42 23.88 -4.14
N LEU A 275 22.29 24.50 -3.80
CA LEU A 275 22.23 25.81 -3.14
C LEU A 275 22.06 25.75 -1.62
N LEU A 276 22.04 24.55 -1.03
CA LEU A 276 21.91 24.33 0.41
C LEU A 276 23.27 24.23 1.14
N ASP A 277 24.41 24.20 0.43
CA ASP A 277 25.76 23.98 1.00
C ASP A 277 26.66 25.25 1.05
N GLY A 278 26.08 26.45 1.05
CA GLY A 278 26.84 27.71 1.17
C GLY A 278 26.97 28.24 2.61
N THR A 279 28.15 28.13 3.21
CA THR A 279 28.58 28.96 4.38
C THR A 279 29.09 30.33 3.90
N PRO A 280 28.99 31.41 4.71
CA PRO A 280 30.17 31.80 5.51
C PRO A 280 29.89 32.52 6.87
N GLY A 281 30.78 32.26 7.82
CA GLY A 281 31.52 33.23 8.66
C GLY A 281 30.90 34.51 9.26
N ASN A 282 30.81 34.48 10.60
CA ASN A 282 31.38 35.40 11.60
C ASN A 282 30.64 36.70 12.08
N THR A 283 30.74 36.89 13.42
CA THR A 283 30.52 38.09 14.28
C THR A 283 29.09 38.63 14.45
N GLN A 284 28.53 38.95 15.63
CA GLN A 284 29.03 39.47 16.92
C GLN A 284 27.94 39.34 18.04
N HIS A 285 28.36 39.12 19.30
CA HIS A 285 27.61 39.31 20.59
C HIS A 285 27.60 40.82 21.00
N PRO A 286 27.01 41.35 22.13
CA PRO A 286 26.27 40.79 23.30
C PRO A 286 25.05 41.69 23.77
N PRO A 287 24.53 41.75 25.04
CA PRO A 287 24.70 40.95 26.28
C PRO A 287 23.39 40.38 26.91
N LEU A 288 23.41 39.17 27.52
CA LEU A 288 23.58 38.80 28.95
C LEU A 288 22.49 39.28 29.94
N LEU A 289 21.78 38.32 30.56
CA LEU A 289 21.38 38.31 31.98
C LEU A 289 21.20 36.84 32.44
N ASP A 290 21.75 36.56 33.62
CA ASP A 290 22.07 35.26 34.22
C ASP A 290 21.00 34.84 35.30
N PRO A 291 21.16 33.69 36.00
CA PRO A 291 20.08 32.83 36.50
C PRO A 291 19.72 33.00 38.00
N SER A 292 18.67 32.32 38.46
CA SER A 292 18.66 31.73 39.82
C SER A 292 17.62 30.60 39.99
N PRO A 293 17.97 29.52 40.72
CA PRO A 293 17.10 28.40 41.09
C PRO A 293 16.43 28.63 42.46
N GLU A 294 15.40 27.83 42.78
CA GLU A 294 15.12 27.20 44.10
C GLU A 294 13.63 26.82 44.21
N GLY A 295 13.35 25.61 44.72
CA GLY A 295 12.00 25.19 45.07
C GLY A 295 11.72 23.69 44.92
N ALA A 296 12.56 22.85 45.50
CA ALA A 296 12.24 21.44 45.72
C ALA A 296 11.12 21.28 46.77
N LEU A 297 10.53 20.08 46.78
CA LEU A 297 9.59 19.48 47.77
C LEU A 297 8.10 19.53 47.42
N VAL A 298 7.65 18.53 46.64
CA VAL A 298 6.60 17.59 47.08
C VAL A 298 6.67 16.31 46.25
N ASN A 299 7.37 15.31 46.80
CA ASN A 299 7.11 13.91 46.50
C ASN A 299 5.89 13.47 47.31
N LEU A 300 4.87 12.91 46.67
CA LEU A 300 4.02 11.81 47.15
C LEU A 300 2.79 11.73 46.23
N LEU A 301 2.80 10.74 45.32
CA LEU A 301 1.68 9.88 44.95
C LEU A 301 2.12 9.08 43.70
N ASP A 302 2.64 7.89 43.96
CA ASP A 302 3.08 6.91 42.97
C ASP A 302 1.84 6.18 42.44
N LEU A 303 1.31 6.65 41.30
CA LEU A 303 0.35 5.90 40.48
C LEU A 303 1.08 5.38 39.25
N PRO A 304 0.76 4.16 38.75
CA PRO A 304 1.34 3.65 37.52
C PRO A 304 1.00 4.61 36.36
N CYS A 305 2.03 5.29 35.89
CA CYS A 305 1.95 6.31 34.85
C CYS A 305 1.53 5.67 33.53
N VAL A 306 0.27 5.86 33.15
CA VAL A 306 -0.19 5.71 31.76
C VAL A 306 0.63 6.68 30.92
N PRO A 307 1.29 6.24 29.83
CA PRO A 307 2.04 7.17 28.97
C PRO A 307 1.09 8.26 28.48
N LEU A 308 1.40 9.50 28.87
CA LEU A 308 0.65 10.69 28.48
C LEU A 308 0.59 10.75 26.94
N PRO A 309 -0.59 10.95 26.32
CA PRO A 309 -0.68 11.11 24.87
C PRO A 309 0.24 12.25 24.41
N PRO A 310 0.94 12.10 23.27
CA PRO A 310 1.83 13.14 22.76
C PRO A 310 1.06 14.44 22.56
N ALA A 311 1.64 15.57 22.98
CA ALA A 311 1.01 16.88 22.85
C ALA A 311 0.61 17.16 21.39
N PRO A 312 -0.60 17.69 21.14
CA PRO A 312 -1.07 17.96 19.79
C PRO A 312 -0.21 19.04 19.12
N ILE A 313 0.28 18.74 17.91
CA ILE A 313 1.09 19.67 17.12
C ILE A 313 0.17 20.78 16.57
N PRO A 314 0.51 22.08 16.75
CA PRO A 314 -0.35 23.17 16.31
C PRO A 314 -0.41 23.27 14.78
N ASN A 315 -1.58 23.62 14.24
CA ASN A 315 -1.76 23.88 12.81
C ASN A 315 -1.00 25.16 12.41
N LEU A 316 -0.48 25.18 11.19
CA LEU A 316 0.34 26.27 10.67
C LEU A 316 -0.25 26.83 9.37
N LYS A 317 -0.54 28.13 9.36
CA LYS A 317 -0.83 28.87 8.13
C LYS A 317 0.51 29.24 7.47
N VAL A 318 0.74 28.79 6.24
CA VAL A 318 2.04 28.96 5.57
C VAL A 318 1.97 29.87 4.33
N PHE A 319 0.78 30.13 3.81
CA PHE A 319 0.60 30.98 2.64
C PHE A 319 -0.75 31.68 2.67
N GLU A 320 -0.76 32.95 2.28
CA GLU A 320 -1.96 33.73 2.00
C GLU A 320 -1.65 34.78 0.94
N ARG A 321 -2.32 34.69 -0.20
CA ARG A 321 -2.21 35.68 -1.27
C ARG A 321 -3.50 35.72 -2.08
N GLU A 322 -4.00 36.93 -2.32
CA GLU A 322 -5.17 37.19 -3.19
C GLU A 322 -6.40 36.31 -2.86
N GLY A 323 -6.62 36.01 -1.58
CA GLY A 323 -7.72 35.18 -1.09
C GLY A 323 -7.45 33.67 -1.08
N VAL A 324 -6.35 33.20 -1.67
CA VAL A 324 -5.89 31.80 -1.56
C VAL A 324 -5.08 31.63 -0.29
N GLN A 325 -5.53 30.73 0.59
CA GLN A 325 -4.89 30.42 1.86
C GLN A 325 -4.48 28.95 1.90
N LEU A 326 -3.26 28.67 2.39
CA LEU A 326 -2.76 27.31 2.60
C LEU A 326 -2.42 27.09 4.07
N ASN A 327 -3.07 26.08 4.65
CA ASN A 327 -2.89 25.66 6.04
C ASN A 327 -2.34 24.24 6.10
N MET A 328 -1.55 23.95 7.11
CA MET A 328 -0.98 22.62 7.38
C MET A 328 -1.42 22.14 8.76
N SER A 329 -1.86 20.88 8.83
CA SER A 329 -2.07 20.17 10.08
C SER A 329 -1.14 18.97 10.16
N PHE A 330 -0.66 18.64 11.36
CA PHE A 330 0.39 17.66 11.58
C PHE A 330 -0.11 16.53 12.47
N ILE A 331 0.12 15.29 12.06
CA ILE A 331 -0.23 14.09 12.82
C ILE A 331 0.97 13.16 12.82
N ARG A 332 1.37 12.69 14.00
CA ARG A 332 2.35 11.61 14.16
C ARG A 332 1.61 10.34 14.58
N PRO A 333 1.56 9.30 13.74
CA PRO A 333 0.92 8.05 14.12
C PRO A 333 1.63 7.41 15.33
N PRO A 334 0.89 6.91 16.33
CA PRO A 334 1.50 6.29 17.51
C PRO A 334 2.28 5.01 17.19
N GLU A 335 1.94 4.35 16.08
CA GLU A 335 2.57 3.12 15.60
C GLU A 335 3.93 3.35 14.94
N THR A 336 4.19 4.56 14.42
CA THR A 336 5.41 4.88 13.66
C THR A 336 5.95 6.27 14.02
N PRO A 337 6.76 6.39 15.10
CA PRO A 337 7.21 7.69 15.60
C PRO A 337 8.15 8.46 14.65
N SER A 338 8.75 7.77 13.67
CA SER A 338 9.58 8.36 12.63
C SER A 338 8.78 8.94 11.45
N LEU A 339 7.46 8.70 11.40
CA LEU A 339 6.58 9.16 10.32
C LEU A 339 5.78 10.40 10.75
N LEU A 340 5.86 11.46 9.96
CA LEU A 340 5.04 12.66 10.09
C LEU A 340 4.06 12.75 8.91
N LEU A 341 2.77 12.86 9.22
CA LEU A 341 1.71 13.13 8.25
C LEU A 341 1.38 14.62 8.28
N ILE A 342 1.51 15.30 7.14
CA ILE A 342 1.12 16.70 6.98
C ILE A 342 -0.06 16.76 6.03
N THR A 343 -1.22 17.18 6.52
CA THR A 343 -2.38 17.46 5.67
C THR A 343 -2.35 18.93 5.27
N VAL A 344 -2.13 19.18 3.99
CA VAL A 344 -2.19 20.51 3.41
C VAL A 344 -3.61 20.79 2.96
N THR A 345 -4.21 21.86 3.46
CA THR A 345 -5.55 22.30 3.10
C THR A 345 -5.47 23.70 2.48
N THR A 346 -5.89 23.81 1.23
CA THR A 346 -5.92 25.08 0.50
C THR A 346 -7.37 25.52 0.33
N THR A 347 -7.67 26.77 0.69
CA THR A 347 -8.97 27.41 0.54
C THR A 347 -8.86 28.63 -0.35
N ASN A 348 -9.94 28.98 -1.05
CA ASN A 348 -10.03 30.19 -1.85
C ASN A 348 -11.20 31.05 -1.37
N SER A 349 -10.91 32.26 -0.91
CA SER A 349 -11.88 33.27 -0.49
C SER A 349 -12.07 34.39 -1.52
N SER A 350 -11.40 34.30 -2.68
CA SER A 350 -11.49 35.29 -3.74
C SER A 350 -12.83 35.20 -4.50
N GLY A 351 -13.09 36.19 -5.34
CA GLY A 351 -14.29 36.25 -6.19
C GLY A 351 -14.22 35.42 -7.47
N GLY A 352 -13.10 34.74 -7.75
CA GLY A 352 -12.91 33.95 -8.97
C GLY A 352 -12.31 32.58 -8.68
N ASP A 353 -12.65 31.59 -9.51
CA ASP A 353 -12.15 30.23 -9.34
C ASP A 353 -10.63 30.17 -9.62
N VAL A 354 -9.93 29.38 -8.81
CA VAL A 354 -8.51 29.07 -9.02
C VAL A 354 -8.42 27.71 -9.67
N THR A 355 -7.92 27.63 -10.89
CA THR A 355 -7.82 26.38 -11.66
C THR A 355 -6.38 25.92 -11.81
N HIS A 356 -6.18 24.65 -12.18
CA HIS A 356 -4.85 24.05 -12.37
C HIS A 356 -3.96 24.19 -11.14
N PHE A 357 -4.54 24.10 -9.94
CA PHE A 357 -3.81 24.16 -8.69
C PHE A 357 -2.94 22.93 -8.52
N ILE A 358 -1.64 23.15 -8.37
CA ILE A 358 -0.62 22.12 -8.13
C ILE A 358 0.23 22.58 -6.95
N CYS A 359 0.32 21.73 -5.93
CA CYS A 359 1.22 21.92 -4.79
C CYS A 359 2.30 20.84 -4.81
N GLN A 360 3.55 21.28 -4.88
CA GLN A 360 4.74 20.44 -4.78
C GLN A 360 5.51 20.80 -3.53
N ALA A 361 6.23 19.83 -2.96
CA ALA A 361 7.07 20.05 -1.80
C ALA A 361 8.43 19.38 -1.97
N ALA A 362 9.43 19.91 -1.28
CA ALA A 362 10.77 19.34 -1.17
C ALA A 362 11.26 19.42 0.27
N VAL A 363 12.05 18.44 0.67
CA VAL A 363 12.68 18.30 2.00
C VAL A 363 14.17 18.00 1.85
N PRO A 364 15.01 18.25 2.87
CA PRO A 364 16.41 17.84 2.91
C PRO A 364 16.61 16.35 2.60
N LYS A 365 17.76 15.99 2.00
CA LYS A 365 18.11 14.60 1.63
C LYS A 365 18.10 13.61 2.81
N SER A 366 18.20 14.10 4.04
CA SER A 366 18.11 13.29 5.26
C SER A 366 16.68 12.80 5.56
N LEU A 367 15.69 13.31 4.85
CA LEU A 367 14.26 13.00 5.00
C LEU A 367 13.74 12.38 3.71
N GLN A 368 12.77 11.47 3.83
CA GLN A 368 12.05 10.95 2.65
C GLN A 368 10.66 11.56 2.60
N LEU A 369 10.34 12.23 1.49
CA LEU A 369 9.02 12.82 1.23
C LEU A 369 8.28 12.00 0.19
N GLN A 370 7.04 11.63 0.52
CA GLN A 370 6.07 11.06 -0.41
C GLN A 370 4.81 11.93 -0.44
N LEU A 371 4.48 12.46 -1.62
CA LEU A 371 3.28 13.25 -1.86
C LEU A 371 2.14 12.33 -2.32
N GLN A 372 0.97 12.41 -1.70
CA GLN A 372 -0.24 11.78 -2.22
C GLN A 372 -0.92 12.70 -3.24
N ALA A 373 -1.81 12.11 -4.05
CA ALA A 373 -2.63 12.85 -5.00
C ALA A 373 -3.52 13.87 -4.24
N PRO A 374 -3.66 15.11 -4.76
CA PRO A 374 -4.57 16.09 -4.18
C PRO A 374 -6.03 15.68 -4.43
N SER A 375 -6.95 16.16 -3.58
CA SER A 375 -8.39 15.91 -3.72
C SER A 375 -9.01 16.54 -4.98
N GLY A 376 -8.31 17.49 -5.61
CA GLY A 376 -8.72 18.15 -6.83
C GLY A 376 -7.67 19.14 -7.32
N ASN A 377 -7.99 19.83 -8.42
CA ASN A 377 -7.12 20.80 -9.07
C ASN A 377 -7.79 22.18 -9.27
N THR A 378 -9.01 22.37 -8.76
CA THR A 378 -9.77 23.61 -8.87
C THR A 378 -10.34 24.01 -7.52
N LEU A 379 -10.04 25.23 -7.07
CA LEU A 379 -10.62 25.84 -5.85
C LEU A 379 -11.74 26.80 -6.25
N PRO A 380 -13.01 26.51 -5.91
CA PRO A 380 -14.12 27.41 -6.20
C PRO A 380 -14.00 28.73 -5.44
N ALA A 381 -14.54 29.81 -6.02
CA ALA A 381 -14.64 31.13 -5.39
C ALA A 381 -15.47 31.12 -4.09
N GLN A 382 -15.33 32.18 -3.29
CA GLN A 382 -16.16 32.47 -2.10
C GLN A 382 -16.19 31.37 -1.01
N GLY A 383 -15.06 30.68 -0.79
CA GLY A 383 -14.95 29.71 0.29
C GLY A 383 -15.58 28.35 -0.02
N GLY A 384 -15.57 27.95 -1.29
CA GLY A 384 -16.01 26.62 -1.72
C GLY A 384 -15.15 25.48 -1.17
N LEU A 385 -15.33 24.28 -1.73
CA LEU A 385 -14.65 23.06 -1.28
C LEU A 385 -13.11 23.24 -1.32
N PRO A 386 -12.41 22.98 -0.20
CA PRO A 386 -10.96 23.08 -0.16
C PRO A 386 -10.28 21.93 -0.90
N ILE A 387 -9.09 22.19 -1.43
CA ILE A 387 -8.21 21.12 -1.90
C ILE A 387 -7.37 20.64 -0.72
N THR A 388 -7.38 19.33 -0.49
CA THR A 388 -6.55 18.67 0.50
C THR A 388 -5.51 17.79 -0.17
N GLN A 389 -4.29 17.79 0.36
CA GLN A 389 -3.21 16.93 -0.11
C GLN A 389 -2.40 16.41 1.08
N LEU A 390 -2.12 15.12 1.12
CA LEU A 390 -1.37 14.49 2.20
C LEU A 390 0.11 14.35 1.85
N PHE A 391 0.99 14.84 2.72
CA PHE A 391 2.43 14.65 2.63
C PHE A 391 2.86 13.67 3.72
N LYS A 392 3.59 12.62 3.32
CA LYS A 392 4.21 11.66 4.24
C LYS A 392 5.70 11.96 4.30
N ILE A 393 6.20 12.28 5.49
CA ILE A 393 7.62 12.59 5.72
C ILE A 393 8.18 11.58 6.70
N LEU A 394 9.17 10.80 6.26
CA LEU A 394 9.91 9.86 7.10
C LEU A 394 11.21 10.51 7.58
N ASN A 395 11.38 10.57 8.91
CA ASN A 395 12.52 11.16 9.59
C ASN A 395 13.15 10.19 10.61
N PRO A 396 13.93 9.20 10.17
CA PRO A 396 14.53 8.23 11.08
C PRO A 396 15.61 8.85 11.99
N ASN A 397 16.26 9.93 11.56
CA ASN A 397 17.42 10.52 12.22
C ASN A 397 17.08 11.75 13.09
N LYS A 398 15.80 12.08 13.27
CA LYS A 398 15.33 13.30 13.95
C LYS A 398 16.01 14.58 13.43
N ALA A 399 16.29 14.62 12.13
CA ALA A 399 16.89 15.77 11.48
C ALA A 399 15.90 16.95 11.46
N PRO A 400 16.36 18.21 11.56
CA PRO A 400 15.48 19.37 11.52
C PRO A 400 14.69 19.42 10.21
N LEU A 401 13.36 19.55 10.31
CA LEU A 401 12.48 19.61 9.15
C LEU A 401 12.55 21.00 8.51
N ARG A 402 13.00 21.05 7.26
CA ARG A 402 12.87 22.23 6.38
C ARG A 402 11.99 21.85 5.20
N LEU A 403 10.92 22.59 4.98
CA LEU A 403 9.95 22.30 3.93
C LEU A 403 9.93 23.46 2.94
N LYS A 404 10.22 23.18 1.67
CA LYS A 404 10.10 24.15 0.59
C LYS A 404 8.92 23.78 -0.29
N LEU A 405 7.99 24.71 -0.46
CA LEU A 405 6.80 24.51 -1.27
C LEU A 405 6.92 25.24 -2.61
N ARG A 406 6.32 24.64 -3.64
CA ARG A 406 6.06 25.27 -4.93
C ARG A 406 4.58 25.15 -5.25
N LEU A 407 3.92 26.29 -5.37
CA LEU A 407 2.52 26.40 -5.77
C LEU A 407 2.46 26.88 -7.22
N THR A 408 1.63 26.26 -8.03
CA THR A 408 1.33 26.70 -9.40
C THR A 408 -0.18 26.68 -9.59
N TYR A 409 -0.77 27.79 -10.03
CA TYR A 409 -2.21 27.89 -10.23
C TYR A 409 -2.58 29.04 -11.17
N ASN A 410 -3.79 28.99 -11.74
CA ASN A 410 -4.35 30.07 -12.53
C ASN A 410 -5.45 30.79 -11.73
N HIS A 411 -5.30 32.10 -11.53
CA HIS A 411 -6.26 32.94 -10.81
C HIS A 411 -6.58 34.19 -11.64
N LEU A 412 -7.87 34.49 -11.83
CA LEU A 412 -8.35 35.66 -12.59
C LEU A 412 -7.70 35.81 -14.00
N GLY A 413 -7.41 34.69 -14.66
CA GLY A 413 -6.78 34.65 -15.99
C GLY A 413 -5.25 34.78 -16.00
N HIS A 414 -4.62 34.91 -14.83
CA HIS A 414 -3.16 34.94 -14.69
C HIS A 414 -2.63 33.63 -14.12
N SER A 415 -1.57 33.11 -14.73
CA SER A 415 -0.79 31.99 -14.16
C SER A 415 0.16 32.51 -13.09
N VAL A 416 0.01 31.99 -11.87
CA VAL A 416 0.82 32.32 -10.70
C VAL A 416 1.69 31.11 -10.35
N GLN A 417 2.97 31.38 -10.12
CA GLN A 417 3.91 30.40 -9.59
C GLN A 417 4.62 31.00 -8.38
N GLU A 418 4.54 30.31 -7.25
CA GLU A 418 5.11 30.74 -5.98
C GLU A 418 6.04 29.67 -5.42
N ILE A 419 7.22 30.07 -4.93
CA ILE A 419 8.18 29.17 -4.30
C ILE A 419 8.63 29.82 -3.00
N PHE A 420 8.42 29.15 -1.87
CA PHE A 420 8.79 29.66 -0.55
C PHE A 420 9.20 28.54 0.40
N GLU A 421 10.01 28.89 1.39
CA GLU A 421 10.41 28.00 2.48
C GLU A 421 9.52 28.23 3.71
N VAL A 422 9.09 27.16 4.36
CA VAL A 422 8.25 27.21 5.55
C VAL A 422 9.15 27.38 6.77
N ASN A 423 9.33 28.64 7.20
CA ASN A 423 10.31 29.00 8.22
C ASN A 423 9.87 28.76 9.69
N ASN A 424 8.58 28.49 9.93
CA ASN A 424 7.99 28.40 11.27
C ASN A 424 7.32 27.04 11.55
N LEU A 425 7.97 25.93 11.18
CA LEU A 425 7.46 24.61 11.52
C LEU A 425 7.56 24.37 13.04
N PRO A 426 6.51 23.84 13.70
CA PRO A 426 6.55 23.54 15.13
C PRO A 426 7.67 22.53 15.45
N VAL A 427 8.41 22.76 16.54
CA VAL A 427 9.56 21.90 16.94
C VAL A 427 9.17 20.43 17.13
N GLU A 428 7.92 20.18 17.52
CA GLU A 428 7.31 18.87 17.68
C GLU A 428 7.22 18.09 16.36
N THR A 429 7.38 18.75 15.20
CA THR A 429 7.32 18.06 13.90
C THR A 429 8.56 17.21 13.61
N TRP A 430 9.72 17.48 14.23
CA TRP A 430 10.95 16.70 14.02
C TRP A 430 11.63 16.15 15.28
N GLN A 431 11.24 16.60 16.47
CA GLN A 431 11.65 16.00 17.76
C GLN A 431 10.85 14.72 18.05
#